data_AF-A0A9E5NA81-F1
#
_entry.id   AF-A0A9E5NA81-F1
#
_cell.length_a   1.000
_cell.length_b   1.000
_cell.length_c   1.000
_cell.angle_alpha   90.00
_cell.angle_beta   90.00
_cell.angle_gamma   90.00
#
_symmetry.space_group_name_H-M   'P 1'
#
loop_
_entity.id
_entity.type
_entity.pdbx_description
1 polymer ?
#
loop_
_entity_poly.entity_id
_entity_poly.type
_entity_poly.pdbx_seq_one_letter_code
_entity_poly.pdbx_strand_id
1 'polypeptide(L)'
;AVFNENRRLLKDIASLLGALPPRLSAESYLDALLSGFVLTKEKHNEMLRRLIESSSPPSSENTEALVPLHVSGPVLVDRSFLPLLRKCGATMVSEDLGTGSRYFWDEVDESGDPLEAIIERYWSKIP
;
A
#
# COMPACT_ATOMS: atom_id res chain seq x y z
N ALA A 1 6.34 17.33 4.47
CA ALA A 1 4.87 17.49 4.40
C ALA A 1 4.18 16.59 3.36
N VAL A 2 4.19 16.86 2.04
CA VAL A 2 3.37 16.12 1.04
C VAL A 2 3.73 14.63 0.89
N PHE A 3 5.02 14.31 0.80
CA PHE A 3 5.46 12.92 0.66
C PHE A 3 5.23 12.09 1.94
N ASN A 4 5.41 12.69 3.12
CA ASN A 4 5.08 12.01 4.39
C ASN A 4 3.58 11.78 4.53
N GLU A 5 2.76 12.74 4.12
CA GLU A 5 1.33 12.51 4.03
C GLU A 5 0.98 11.36 3.10
N ASN A 6 1.61 11.27 1.92
CA ASN A 6 1.41 10.15 1.01
C ASN A 6 1.73 8.81 1.68
N ARG A 7 2.83 8.76 2.44
CA ARG A 7 3.24 7.58 3.18
C ARG A 7 2.23 7.16 4.24
N ARG A 8 1.72 8.12 5.02
CA ARG A 8 0.67 7.87 6.01
C ARG A 8 -0.61 7.32 5.36
N LEU A 9 -1.06 7.95 4.28
CA LEU A 9 -2.25 7.48 3.54
C LEU A 9 -2.05 6.06 2.98
N LEU A 10 -0.85 5.71 2.52
CA LEU A 10 -0.56 4.35 2.04
C LEU A 10 -0.54 3.32 3.19
N LYS A 11 -0.10 3.71 4.40
CA LYS A 11 -0.24 2.86 5.61
C LYS A 11 -1.71 2.63 5.97
N ASP A 12 -2.56 3.64 5.81
CA ASP A 12 -4.00 3.49 6.03
C ASP A 12 -4.61 2.50 5.01
N ILE A 13 -4.23 2.63 3.73
CA ILE A 13 -4.63 1.69 2.67
C ILE A 13 -4.17 0.25 2.95
N ALA A 14 -2.93 0.06 3.45
CA ALA A 14 -2.45 -1.26 3.87
C ALA A 14 -3.24 -1.83 5.06
N SER A 15 -3.68 -0.97 5.98
CA SER A 15 -4.54 -1.37 7.09
C SER A 15 -5.92 -1.82 6.62
N LEU A 16 -6.46 -1.20 5.56
CA LEU A 16 -7.73 -1.61 4.94
C LEU A 16 -7.63 -2.96 4.22
N LEU A 17 -6.49 -3.26 3.61
CA LEU A 17 -6.19 -4.56 3.01
C LEU A 17 -6.16 -5.68 4.07
N GLY A 18 -5.49 -5.43 5.19
CA GLY A 18 -5.30 -6.41 6.27
C GLY A 18 -6.46 -6.52 7.28
N ALA A 19 -7.52 -5.73 7.12
CA ALA A 19 -8.69 -5.76 8.00
C ALA A 19 -9.44 -7.11 7.93
N LEU A 20 -10.16 -7.47 9.00
CA LEU A 20 -11.01 -8.66 9.05
C LEU A 20 -12.46 -8.26 9.39
N PRO A 21 -13.42 -8.36 8.44
CA PRO A 21 -13.23 -8.70 7.02
C PRO A 21 -12.49 -7.59 6.23
N PRO A 22 -11.84 -7.92 5.09
CA PRO A 22 -11.13 -6.94 4.28
C PRO A 22 -12.02 -5.79 3.84
N ARG A 23 -11.48 -4.57 3.96
CA ARG A 23 -12.14 -3.32 3.52
C ARG A 23 -11.73 -2.93 2.10
N LEU A 24 -10.66 -3.52 1.60
CA LEU A 24 -10.12 -3.28 0.27
C LEU A 24 -9.64 -4.61 -0.34
N SER A 25 -9.92 -4.83 -1.63
CA SER A 25 -9.39 -6.00 -2.33
C SER A 25 -7.90 -5.86 -2.62
N ALA A 26 -7.20 -6.98 -2.78
CA ALA A 26 -5.78 -7.00 -3.14
C ALA A 26 -5.52 -6.24 -4.45
N GLU A 27 -6.43 -6.33 -5.42
CA GLU A 27 -6.34 -5.66 -6.71
C GLU A 27 -6.48 -4.15 -6.56
N SER A 28 -7.42 -3.68 -5.74
CA SER A 28 -7.61 -2.25 -5.49
C SER A 28 -6.46 -1.67 -4.69
N TYR A 29 -5.90 -2.45 -3.75
CA TYR A 29 -4.68 -2.11 -3.04
C TYR A 29 -3.50 -1.93 -4.00
N LEU A 30 -3.26 -2.90 -4.88
CA LEU A 30 -2.17 -2.82 -5.85
C LEU A 30 -2.33 -1.63 -6.80
N ASP A 31 -3.55 -1.37 -7.29
CA ASP A 31 -3.84 -0.18 -8.10
C ASP A 31 -3.54 1.12 -7.36
N ALA A 32 -3.94 1.21 -6.08
CA ALA A 32 -3.66 2.37 -5.26
C ALA A 32 -2.14 2.60 -5.14
N LEU A 33 -1.36 1.55 -4.83
CA LEU A 33 0.10 1.65 -4.77
C LEU A 33 0.70 2.14 -6.10
N LEU A 34 0.36 1.46 -7.21
CA LEU A 34 1.01 1.67 -8.51
C LEU A 34 0.66 3.04 -9.12
N SER A 35 -0.57 3.52 -8.90
CA SER A 35 -0.97 4.86 -9.36
C SER A 35 -0.09 5.98 -8.79
N GLY A 36 0.46 5.78 -7.58
CA GLY A 36 1.36 6.71 -6.92
C GLY A 36 2.74 6.88 -7.57
N PHE A 37 3.11 6.01 -8.51
CA PHE A 37 4.36 6.12 -9.28
C PHE A 37 4.20 6.92 -10.58
N VAL A 38 2.97 7.18 -11.01
CA VAL A 38 2.67 7.91 -12.26
C VAL A 38 1.96 9.24 -12.04
N LEU A 39 1.41 9.47 -10.85
CA LEU A 39 0.73 10.71 -10.45
C LEU A 39 1.64 11.60 -9.59
N THR A 40 1.36 12.91 -9.58
CA THR A 40 1.93 13.80 -8.55
C THR A 40 1.44 13.36 -7.17
N LYS A 41 2.24 13.60 -6.12
CA LYS A 41 1.87 13.15 -4.77
C LYS A 41 0.65 13.89 -4.23
N GLU A 42 0.44 15.14 -4.62
CA GLU A 42 -0.76 15.91 -4.28
C GLU A 42 -2.02 15.24 -4.86
N LYS A 43 -1.97 14.86 -6.15
CA LYS A 43 -3.09 14.21 -6.83
C LYS A 43 -3.34 12.81 -6.27
N HIS A 44 -2.26 12.08 -6.01
CA HIS A 44 -2.34 10.76 -5.41
C HIS A 44 -2.94 10.85 -3.99
N ASN A 45 -2.51 11.80 -3.15
CA ASN A 45 -3.09 12.01 -1.81
C ASN A 45 -4.59 12.31 -1.88
N GLU A 46 -5.05 13.13 -2.85
CA GLU A 46 -6.49 13.36 -3.08
C GLU A 46 -7.24 12.05 -3.36
N MET A 47 -6.70 11.20 -4.23
CA MET A 47 -7.32 9.92 -4.60
C MET A 47 -7.31 8.91 -3.46
N LEU A 48 -6.21 8.82 -2.70
CA LEU A 48 -6.11 7.95 -1.54
C LEU A 48 -7.13 8.31 -0.47
N ARG A 49 -7.30 9.61 -0.15
CA ARG A 49 -8.33 10.05 0.83
C ARG A 49 -9.73 9.63 0.39
N ARG A 50 -10.09 9.81 -0.89
CA ARG A 50 -11.38 9.35 -1.42
C ARG A 50 -11.57 7.84 -1.34
N LEU A 51 -10.50 7.08 -1.62
CA LEU A 51 -10.54 5.62 -1.50
C LEU A 51 -10.75 5.18 -0.05
N ILE A 52 -10.05 5.80 0.90
CA ILE A 52 -10.20 5.54 2.33
C ILE A 52 -11.64 5.86 2.78
N GLU A 53 -12.16 7.04 2.42
CA GLU A 53 -13.54 7.46 2.77
C GLU A 53 -14.59 6.47 2.24
N SER A 54 -14.43 6.00 1.00
CA SER A 54 -15.35 5.05 0.36
C SER A 54 -15.21 3.60 0.84
N SER A 55 -14.16 3.26 1.59
CA SER A 55 -13.90 1.91 2.13
C SER A 55 -14.64 1.64 3.46
N SER A 56 -15.63 2.48 3.80
CA SER A 56 -16.42 2.39 5.05
C SER A 56 -17.36 1.18 5.17
N PRO A 57 -17.98 0.63 4.10
CA PRO A 57 -18.57 -0.71 4.16
C PRO A 57 -17.49 -1.79 3.96
N PRO A 58 -17.65 -3.01 4.52
CA PRO A 58 -16.81 -4.16 4.15
C PRO A 58 -16.79 -4.33 2.63
N SER A 59 -15.64 -4.72 2.08
CA SER A 59 -15.61 -5.03 0.65
C SER A 59 -16.65 -6.11 0.33
N SER A 60 -17.29 -6.02 -0.84
CA SER A 60 -18.23 -7.05 -1.29
C SER A 60 -17.55 -8.39 -1.61
N GLU A 61 -16.22 -8.46 -1.51
CA GLU A 61 -15.46 -9.67 -1.70
C GLU A 61 -15.56 -10.58 -0.47
N ASN A 62 -16.21 -11.73 -0.63
CA ASN A 62 -16.19 -12.77 0.38
C ASN A 62 -14.83 -13.49 0.36
N THR A 63 -13.90 -13.02 1.18
CA THR A 63 -12.58 -13.65 1.36
C THR A 63 -12.56 -14.68 2.50
N GLU A 64 -13.68 -14.95 3.19
CA GLU A 64 -13.69 -15.86 4.35
C GLU A 64 -13.27 -17.30 3.99
N ALA A 65 -13.41 -17.67 2.71
CA ALA A 65 -12.99 -18.97 2.17
C ALA A 65 -11.55 -18.99 1.61
N LEU A 66 -10.84 -17.85 1.57
CA LEU A 66 -9.51 -17.75 0.96
C LEU A 66 -8.41 -17.79 2.02
N VAL A 67 -7.32 -18.50 1.73
CA VAL A 67 -6.11 -18.51 2.58
C VAL A 67 -5.43 -17.13 2.54
N PRO A 68 -5.26 -16.44 3.68
CA PRO A 68 -4.58 -15.15 3.72
C PRO A 68 -3.07 -15.33 3.55
N LEU A 69 -2.47 -14.58 2.64
CA LEU A 69 -1.04 -14.60 2.37
C LEU A 69 -0.38 -13.25 2.65
N HIS A 70 0.83 -13.32 3.19
CA HIS A 70 1.79 -12.24 3.14
C HIS A 70 2.65 -12.40 1.89
N VAL A 71 2.75 -11.37 1.05
CA VAL A 71 3.49 -11.41 -0.21
C VAL A 71 4.80 -10.62 -0.09
N SER A 72 5.91 -11.28 -0.39
CA SER A 72 7.26 -10.70 -0.31
C SER A 72 7.97 -10.72 -1.65
N GLY A 73 8.70 -9.65 -1.96
CA GLY A 73 9.49 -9.59 -3.19
C GLY A 73 9.99 -8.19 -3.55
N PRO A 74 10.79 -8.06 -4.61
CA PRO A 74 11.34 -6.77 -5.01
C PRO A 74 10.29 -5.87 -5.65
N VAL A 75 9.45 -6.42 -6.53
CA VAL A 75 8.51 -5.67 -7.36
C VAL A 75 7.29 -6.54 -7.64
N LEU A 76 6.10 -5.97 -7.49
CA LEU A 76 4.87 -6.51 -8.06
C LEU A 76 4.18 -5.40 -8.86
N VAL A 77 4.17 -5.55 -10.18
CA VAL A 77 3.49 -4.64 -11.11
C VAL A 77 2.54 -5.39 -12.06
N ASP A 78 2.74 -6.70 -12.22
CA ASP A 78 1.83 -7.54 -13.00
C ASP A 78 0.58 -7.88 -12.19
N ARG A 79 -0.52 -7.23 -12.57
CA ARG A 79 -1.82 -7.42 -11.96
C ARG A 79 -2.36 -8.86 -12.09
N SER A 80 -1.86 -9.65 -13.04
CA SER A 80 -2.31 -11.03 -13.27
C SER A 80 -2.01 -11.99 -12.10
N PHE A 81 -1.07 -11.62 -11.24
CA PHE A 81 -0.68 -12.39 -10.05
C PHE A 81 -1.82 -12.55 -9.04
N LEU A 82 -2.63 -11.51 -8.82
CA LEU A 82 -3.69 -11.53 -7.80
C LEU A 82 -4.88 -12.44 -8.19
N PRO A 83 -5.39 -12.39 -9.44
CA PRO A 83 -6.36 -13.39 -9.90
C PRO A 83 -5.82 -14.82 -9.88
N LEU A 84 -4.51 -15.03 -10.11
CA LEU A 84 -3.88 -16.34 -10.02
C LEU A 84 -3.93 -16.88 -8.57
N LEU A 85 -3.53 -16.08 -7.58
CA LEU A 85 -3.65 -16.46 -6.16
C LEU A 85 -5.08 -16.84 -5.79
N ARG A 86 -6.05 -16.04 -6.24
CA ARG A 86 -7.47 -16.28 -5.99
C ARG A 86 -7.95 -17.61 -6.57
N LYS A 87 -7.53 -17.96 -7.80
CA LYS A 87 -7.81 -19.27 -8.42
C LYS A 87 -7.20 -20.43 -7.63
N CYS A 88 -6.10 -20.20 -6.93
CA CYS A 88 -5.48 -21.17 -6.03
C CYS A 88 -6.12 -21.21 -4.61
N GLY A 89 -7.20 -20.45 -4.37
CA GLY A 89 -7.87 -20.41 -3.07
C GLY A 89 -7.18 -19.53 -2.04
N ALA A 90 -6.39 -18.55 -2.46
CA ALA A 90 -5.66 -17.64 -1.58
C ALA A 90 -5.86 -16.17 -1.94
N THR A 91 -5.58 -15.26 -1.01
CA THR A 91 -5.59 -13.81 -1.26
C THR A 91 -4.45 -13.13 -0.52
N MET A 92 -3.93 -12.04 -1.09
CA MET A 92 -2.95 -11.19 -0.42
C MET A 92 -3.66 -10.33 0.61
N VAL A 93 -3.21 -10.38 1.86
CA VAL A 93 -3.74 -9.54 2.96
C VAL A 93 -2.67 -8.59 3.54
N SER A 94 -1.41 -8.79 3.16
CA SER A 94 -0.29 -7.92 3.53
C SER A 94 0.89 -8.15 2.58
N GLU A 95 1.83 -7.21 2.54
CA GLU A 95 3.02 -7.31 1.68
C GLU A 95 4.23 -6.55 2.20
N ASP A 96 5.42 -7.01 1.80
CA ASP A 96 6.70 -6.31 1.95
C ASP A 96 7.44 -6.19 0.60
N LEU A 97 6.86 -5.42 -0.31
CA LEU A 97 7.38 -5.20 -1.65
C LEU A 97 8.23 -3.93 -1.74
N GLY A 98 9.24 -3.94 -2.61
CA GLY A 98 9.99 -2.72 -2.95
C GLY A 98 9.12 -1.64 -3.61
N THR A 99 8.07 -2.03 -4.34
CA THR A 99 7.03 -1.14 -4.88
C THR A 99 5.81 -0.96 -3.94
N GLY A 100 5.89 -1.51 -2.72
CA GLY A 100 4.83 -1.47 -1.71
C GLY A 100 5.35 -0.94 -0.38
N SER A 101 5.12 -1.67 0.71
CA SER A 101 5.36 -1.17 2.07
C SER A 101 6.79 -0.70 2.30
N ARG A 102 7.81 -1.35 1.70
CA ARG A 102 9.22 -0.90 1.82
C ARG A 102 9.49 0.49 1.21
N TYR A 103 8.62 0.97 0.33
CA TYR A 103 8.68 2.33 -0.20
C TYR A 103 8.10 3.36 0.77
N PHE A 104 6.98 3.04 1.42
CA PHE A 104 6.17 4.03 2.16
C PHE A 104 6.21 3.89 3.68
N TRP A 105 6.77 2.82 4.24
CA TRP A 105 6.71 2.55 5.68
C TRP A 105 7.37 3.64 6.53
N ASP A 106 8.56 4.10 6.13
CA ASP A 106 9.33 5.06 6.90
C ASP A 106 9.15 6.49 6.36
N GLU A 107 8.90 7.44 7.27
CA GLU A 107 8.75 8.86 6.96
C GLU A 107 10.11 9.59 7.00
N VAL A 108 10.20 10.74 6.33
CA VAL A 108 11.35 11.64 6.45
C VAL A 108 11.15 12.46 7.72
N ASP A 109 12.18 12.62 8.54
CA ASP A 109 12.14 13.56 9.67
C ASP A 109 11.87 14.98 9.14
N GLU A 110 10.89 15.66 9.73
CA GLU A 110 10.52 17.03 9.32
C GLU A 110 11.27 18.10 10.14
N SER A 111 12.11 17.67 11.08
CA SER A 111 13.02 18.53 11.84
C SER A 111 14.44 18.52 11.23
N GLY A 112 15.19 19.60 11.46
CA GLY A 112 16.59 19.69 11.02
C GLY A 112 16.77 20.01 9.54
N ASP A 113 17.94 19.63 9.00
CA ASP A 113 18.29 19.87 7.60
C ASP A 113 17.53 18.89 6.67
N PRO A 114 16.80 19.38 5.66
CA PRO A 114 16.01 18.51 4.79
C PRO A 114 16.82 17.49 3.98
N LEU A 115 18.05 17.83 3.59
CA LEU A 115 18.88 16.93 2.78
C LEU A 115 19.41 15.80 3.66
N GLU A 116 19.90 16.12 4.86
CA GLU A 116 20.31 15.12 5.85
C GLU A 116 19.16 14.18 6.21
N ALA A 117 17.96 14.71 6.47
CA ALA A 117 16.79 13.90 6.78
C ALA A 117 16.39 12.94 5.64
N ILE A 118 16.53 13.36 4.38
CA ILE A 118 16.28 12.51 3.21
C ILE A 118 17.32 11.40 3.10
N ILE A 119 18.61 11.74 3.29
CA ILE A 119 19.72 10.77 3.26
C ILE A 119 19.52 9.72 4.35
N GLU A 120 19.24 10.17 5.58
CA GLU A 120 19.06 9.29 6.73
C GLU A 120 17.90 8.32 6.50
N ARG A 121 16.74 8.82 6.05
CA ARG A 121 15.64 7.93 5.69
C ARG A 121 16.03 6.95 4.59
N TYR A 122 16.75 7.38 3.55
CA TYR A 122 17.13 6.49 2.46
C TYR A 122 18.05 5.36 2.94
N TRP A 123 18.96 5.66 3.86
CA TRP A 123 19.92 4.70 4.42
C TRP A 123 19.30 3.76 5.45
N SER A 124 18.40 4.26 6.28
CA SER A 124 17.89 3.56 7.46
C SER A 124 16.51 2.92 7.27
N LYS A 125 15.81 3.19 6.15
CA LYS A 125 14.53 2.53 5.85
C LYS A 125 14.71 1.03 5.61
N ILE A 126 13.60 0.30 5.65
CA ILE A 126 13.54 -1.12 5.24
C ILE A 126 14.13 -1.26 3.81
N PRO A 127 15.14 -2.14 3.59
CA PRO A 127 15.79 -2.34 2.29
C PRO A 127 14.84 -2.80 1.18
#